data_AF-A0A7V6U0U9-F1
#
_entry.id   AF-A0A7V6U0U9-F1
#
_cell.length_a   1.000
_cell.length_b   1.000
_cell.length_c   1.000
_cell.angle_alpha   90.00
_cell.angle_beta   90.00
_cell.angle_gamma   90.00
#
_symmetry.space_group_name_H-M   'P 1'
#
loop_
_entity.id
_entity.type
_entity.pdbx_description
1 polymer ?
#
loop_
_entity_poly.entity_id
_entity_poly.type
_entity_poly.pdbx_seq_one_letter_code
_entity_poly.pdbx_strand_id
1 'polypeptide(L)'
;MSDPAEIKLRLKWRKTWEDREDDFIASAPNFPGNVGRFHKHVGSSDGGWNWSFQAMDLPVARASLGETSGIETSAREAAKKIEDIWFGASKGTEYEENEPSREPQPNAYAAAKGM
;
A
#
# COMPACT_ATOMS: atom_id res chain seq x y z
N MET A 1 13.93 1.42 15.68
CA MET A 1 12.94 0.96 14.68
C MET A 1 11.63 1.59 15.07
N SER A 2 10.98 2.34 14.18
CA SER A 2 9.67 2.93 14.46
C SER A 2 8.65 1.83 14.69
N ASP A 3 7.77 2.01 15.68
CA ASP A 3 6.66 1.08 15.89
C ASP A 3 5.79 1.07 14.61
N PRO A 4 5.52 -0.10 14.00
CA PRO A 4 4.64 -0.17 12.84
C PRO A 4 3.33 0.57 13.05
N ALA A 5 2.78 0.60 14.27
CA ALA A 5 1.55 1.33 14.62
C ALA A 5 1.63 2.84 14.35
N GLU A 6 2.82 3.45 14.37
CA GLU A 6 3.04 4.88 14.10
C GLU A 6 3.07 5.21 12.60
N ILE A 7 3.16 4.21 11.72
CA ILE A 7 3.17 4.40 10.26
C ILE A 7 1.82 5.00 9.83
N LYS A 8 1.83 6.27 9.41
CA LYS A 8 0.66 6.96 8.87
C LYS A 8 0.51 6.64 7.39
N LEU A 9 -0.50 5.81 7.08
CA LEU A 9 -0.91 5.51 5.70
C LEU A 9 -1.80 6.63 5.16
N ARG A 10 -1.53 7.06 3.93
CA ARG A 10 -2.21 8.15 3.23
C ARG A 10 -3.15 7.67 2.14
N LEU A 11 -2.85 6.55 1.49
CA LEU A 11 -3.72 5.96 0.48
C LEU A 11 -4.98 5.38 1.12
N LYS A 12 -6.03 5.28 0.32
CA LYS A 12 -7.25 4.59 0.75
C LYS A 12 -7.07 3.09 0.55
N TRP A 13 -7.09 2.33 1.63
CA TRP A 13 -7.05 0.86 1.58
C TRP A 13 -8.42 0.25 1.87
N ARG A 14 -8.74 -0.82 1.14
CA ARG A 14 -9.94 -1.63 1.33
C ARG A 14 -9.60 -3.11 1.22
N LYS A 15 -10.43 -3.96 1.81
CA LYS A 15 -10.34 -5.40 1.59
C LYS A 15 -10.51 -5.71 0.10
N THR A 16 -9.68 -6.59 -0.42
CA THR A 16 -9.79 -7.08 -1.80
C THR A 16 -10.99 -8.01 -1.95
N TRP A 17 -11.19 -8.87 -0.95
CA TRP A 17 -12.26 -9.86 -0.91
C TRP A 17 -12.94 -9.83 0.48
N GLU A 18 -14.26 -10.02 0.53
CA GLU A 18 -14.98 -10.02 1.80
C GLU A 18 -14.66 -11.26 2.66
N ASP A 19 -14.36 -12.38 2.00
CA ASP A 19 -14.04 -13.69 2.58
C ASP A 19 -12.55 -13.86 2.94
N ARG A 20 -11.68 -12.93 2.55
CA ARG A 20 -10.27 -12.90 2.97
C ARG A 20 -10.00 -11.76 3.93
N GLU A 21 -9.72 -12.12 5.18
CA GLU A 21 -9.47 -11.12 6.22
C GLU A 21 -8.17 -10.34 6.03
N ASP A 22 -7.14 -10.99 5.50
CA ASP A 22 -5.77 -10.45 5.40
C ASP A 22 -5.37 -10.10 3.96
N ASP A 23 -6.24 -9.44 3.19
CA ASP A 23 -5.99 -9.10 1.79
C ASP A 23 -6.54 -7.72 1.44
N PHE A 24 -5.65 -6.79 1.08
CA PHE A 24 -5.98 -5.38 0.95
C PHE A 24 -5.42 -4.77 -0.33
N ILE A 25 -6.19 -3.88 -0.95
CA ILE A 25 -5.80 -3.08 -2.10
C ILE A 25 -5.88 -1.59 -1.78
N ALA A 26 -4.91 -0.84 -2.30
CA ALA A 26 -4.85 0.61 -2.26
C ALA A 26 -5.46 1.23 -3.53
N SER A 27 -6.13 2.35 -3.34
CA SER A 27 -6.58 3.24 -4.41
C SER A 27 -6.14 4.67 -4.12
N ALA A 28 -5.80 5.41 -5.18
CA ALA A 28 -5.59 6.86 -5.14
C ALA A 28 -6.80 7.56 -5.78
N PRO A 29 -7.17 8.76 -5.31
CA PRO A 29 -8.38 9.47 -5.76
C PRO A 29 -8.33 9.89 -7.23
N ASN A 30 -7.14 10.15 -7.75
CA ASN A 30 -6.88 10.58 -9.12
C ASN A 30 -6.35 9.47 -10.03
N PHE A 31 -6.27 8.22 -9.55
CA PHE A 31 -5.81 7.08 -10.34
C PHE A 31 -6.97 6.10 -10.60
N PRO A 32 -7.24 5.75 -11.87
CA PRO A 32 -8.39 4.88 -12.20
C PRO A 32 -8.22 3.42 -11.76
N GLY A 33 -6.99 2.99 -11.45
CA GLY A 33 -6.67 1.61 -11.08
C GLY A 33 -6.35 1.41 -9.59
N ASN A 34 -5.92 0.18 -9.26
CA ASN A 34 -5.35 -0.10 -7.95
C ASN A 34 -3.88 0.35 -7.91
N VAL A 35 -3.49 1.04 -6.85
CA VAL A 35 -2.11 1.47 -6.64
C VAL A 35 -1.22 0.29 -6.27
N GLY A 36 -1.71 -0.57 -5.38
CA GLY A 36 -0.99 -1.76 -4.94
C GLY A 36 -1.88 -2.66 -4.10
N ARG A 37 -1.35 -3.83 -3.76
CA ARG A 37 -2.01 -4.85 -2.95
C ARG A 37 -1.03 -5.45 -1.97
N PHE A 38 -1.46 -5.69 -0.74
CA PHE A 38 -0.75 -6.55 0.19
C PHE A 38 -1.67 -7.60 0.79
N HIS A 39 -1.11 -8.75 1.15
CA HIS A 39 -1.85 -9.83 1.79
C HIS A 39 -0.93 -10.71 2.63
N LYS A 40 -1.48 -11.35 3.67
CA LYS A 40 -0.71 -12.26 4.52
C LYS A 40 -0.39 -13.55 3.76
N HIS A 41 0.87 -13.94 3.76
CA HIS A 41 1.30 -15.19 3.17
C HIS A 41 0.97 -16.35 4.11
N VAL A 42 0.11 -17.28 3.67
CA VAL A 42 -0.32 -18.44 4.47
C VAL A 42 0.73 -19.57 4.44
N GLY A 43 1.76 -19.48 3.60
CA GLY A 43 2.70 -20.57 3.30
C GLY A 43 4.06 -20.55 4.00
N SER A 44 4.46 -19.47 4.68
CA SER A 44 5.76 -19.40 5.37
C SER A 44 5.60 -19.47 6.88
N SER A 45 6.42 -20.30 7.53
CA SER A 45 6.43 -20.52 8.98
C SER A 45 6.67 -19.25 9.79
N ASP A 46 7.23 -18.20 9.17
CA ASP A 46 7.56 -16.92 9.80
C ASP A 46 6.45 -15.85 9.66
N GLY A 47 5.36 -16.13 8.95
CA GLY A 47 4.21 -15.21 8.84
C GLY A 47 4.58 -13.85 8.25
N GLY A 48 4.72 -13.77 6.92
CA GLY A 48 5.04 -12.53 6.23
C GLY A 48 3.85 -11.86 5.54
N TRP A 49 3.95 -10.57 5.27
CA TRP A 49 3.01 -9.81 4.46
C TRP A 49 3.58 -9.57 3.07
N ASN A 50 3.05 -10.28 2.07
CA ASN A 50 3.38 -10.03 0.68
C ASN A 50 2.80 -8.68 0.25
N TRP A 51 3.58 -7.87 -0.44
CA TRP A 51 3.12 -6.65 -1.09
C TRP A 51 3.50 -6.62 -2.56
N SER A 52 2.71 -5.91 -3.35
CA SER A 52 2.93 -5.68 -4.77
C SER A 52 2.41 -4.31 -5.18
N PHE A 53 3.23 -3.56 -5.90
CA PHE A 53 2.85 -2.33 -6.58
C PHE A 53 2.16 -2.69 -7.90
N GLN A 54 0.99 -2.09 -8.15
CA GLN A 54 0.09 -2.47 -9.24
C GLN A 54 -0.25 -1.33 -10.20
N ALA A 55 0.13 -0.08 -9.91
CA ALA A 55 -0.06 1.07 -10.81
C ALA A 55 0.90 1.03 -12.01
N MET A 56 0.73 0.02 -12.86
CA MET A 56 1.59 -0.27 -14.01
C MET A 56 1.38 0.69 -15.18
N ASP A 57 0.30 1.45 -15.17
CA ASP A 57 -0.08 2.44 -16.19
C ASP A 57 0.43 3.86 -15.87
N LEU A 58 1.22 4.03 -14.80
CA LEU A 58 1.88 5.30 -14.53
C LEU A 58 2.84 5.65 -15.68
N PRO A 59 2.91 6.93 -16.10
CA PRO A 59 3.79 7.40 -17.16
C PRO A 59 5.25 7.55 -16.68
N VAL A 60 5.76 6.53 -15.99
CA VAL A 60 7.10 6.47 -15.42
C VAL A 60 7.81 5.20 -15.88
N ALA A 61 9.14 5.29 -16.04
CA ALA A 61 9.93 4.13 -16.43
C ALA A 61 9.90 3.08 -15.31
N ARG A 62 9.54 1.83 -15.62
CA ARG A 62 9.53 0.75 -14.61
C ARG A 62 10.88 0.57 -13.92
N ALA A 63 11.98 0.79 -14.64
CA ALA A 63 13.34 0.70 -14.08
C ALA A 63 13.62 1.72 -12.97
N SER A 64 12.88 2.84 -12.90
CA SER A 64 13.05 3.85 -11.86
C SER A 64 12.20 3.60 -10.60
N LEU A 65 11.33 2.58 -10.60
CA LEU A 65 10.44 2.28 -9.47
C LEU A 65 11.13 1.48 -8.35
N GLY A 66 12.31 0.92 -8.61
CA GLY A 66 12.99 0.03 -7.66
C GLY A 66 12.23 -1.28 -7.45
N GLU A 67 12.23 -1.78 -6.22
CA GLU A 67 11.47 -2.97 -5.85
C GLU A 67 9.96 -2.71 -5.96
N THR A 68 9.25 -3.54 -6.73
CA THR A 68 7.79 -3.42 -6.95
C THR A 68 6.99 -4.52 -6.26
N SER A 69 7.66 -5.42 -5.54
CA SER A 69 7.04 -6.45 -4.72
C SER A 69 8.02 -6.95 -3.67
N GLY A 70 7.51 -7.46 -2.56
CA GLY A 70 8.34 -8.01 -1.49
C GLY A 70 7.52 -8.63 -0.37
N ILE A 71 8.21 -8.97 0.71
CA ILE A 71 7.62 -9.50 1.95
C ILE A 71 8.09 -8.61 3.10
N GLU A 72 7.14 -8.15 3.92
CA GLU A 72 7.45 -7.41 5.14
C GLU A 72 6.96 -8.15 6.39
N THR A 73 7.51 -7.78 7.54
CA THR A 73 7.15 -8.39 8.82
C THR A 73 5.79 -7.93 9.34
N SER A 74 5.28 -6.80 8.86
CA SER A 74 3.96 -6.27 9.21
C SER A 74 3.20 -5.75 8.00
N ALA A 75 1.87 -5.77 8.06
CA ALA A 75 1.06 -5.21 7.00
C ALA A 75 1.24 -3.69 6.84
N ARG A 76 1.59 -2.97 7.90
CA ARG A 76 1.86 -1.52 7.81
C ARG A 76 3.15 -1.23 7.06
N GLU A 77 4.19 -2.03 7.26
CA GLU A 77 5.41 -1.93 6.46
C GLU A 77 5.11 -2.27 4.98
N ALA A 78 4.33 -3.33 4.75
CA ALA A 78 3.91 -3.75 3.41
C ALA A 78 3.13 -2.64 2.68
N ALA A 79 2.19 -1.99 3.38
CA ALA A 79 1.44 -0.85 2.90
C ALA A 79 2.35 0.37 2.66
N LYS A 80 3.28 0.65 3.59
CA LYS A 80 4.23 1.76 3.48
C LYS A 80 5.10 1.63 2.24
N LYS A 81 5.60 0.44 1.91
CA LYS A 81 6.39 0.21 0.70
C LYS A 81 5.63 0.62 -0.55
N ILE A 82 4.36 0.25 -0.66
CA ILE A 82 3.50 0.63 -1.77
C ILE A 82 3.29 2.16 -1.82
N GLU A 83 3.06 2.81 -0.68
CA GLU A 83 2.88 4.26 -0.61
C GLU A 83 4.15 5.03 -0.96
N ASP A 84 5.32 4.59 -0.49
CA ASP A 84 6.60 5.21 -0.81
C ASP A 84 6.86 5.18 -2.32
N ILE A 85 6.57 4.04 -2.98
CA ILE A 85 6.67 3.92 -4.43
C ILE A 85 5.66 4.84 -5.12
N TRP A 86 4.39 4.83 -4.69
CA TRP A 86 3.35 5.67 -5.27
C TRP A 86 3.72 7.15 -5.22
N PHE A 87 4.03 7.70 -4.05
CA PHE A 87 4.31 9.12 -3.89
C PHE A 87 5.63 9.54 -4.53
N GLY A 88 6.60 8.63 -4.64
CA GLY A 88 7.82 8.86 -5.40
C GLY A 88 7.55 8.90 -6.91
N ALA A 89 6.78 7.94 -7.42
CA ALA A 89 6.49 7.77 -8.84
C ALA A 89 5.46 8.75 -9.39
N SER A 90 4.47 9.14 -8.60
CA SER A 90 3.42 10.06 -9.03
C SER A 90 3.91 11.51 -9.09
N LYS A 91 5.04 11.84 -8.45
CA LYS A 91 5.57 13.19 -8.37
C LYS A 91 5.89 13.75 -9.76
N GLY A 92 5.39 14.95 -10.06
CA GLY A 92 5.54 15.60 -11.36
C GLY A 92 4.63 15.04 -12.47
N THR A 93 3.70 14.13 -12.12
CA THR A 93 2.72 13.57 -13.06
C THR A 93 1.32 14.13 -12.78
N GLU A 94 0.35 13.86 -13.66
CA GLU A 94 -1.07 14.18 -13.43
C GLU A 94 -1.66 13.46 -12.20
N TYR A 95 -0.97 12.42 -11.71
CA TYR A 95 -1.35 11.64 -10.53
C TYR A 95 -0.73 12.16 -9.23
N GLU A 96 0.06 13.24 -9.27
CA GLU A 96 0.59 13.85 -8.05
C GLU A 96 -0.55 14.38 -7.16
N GLU A 97 -0.67 13.83 -5.95
CA GLU A 97 -1.55 14.41 -4.93
C GLU A 97 -0.93 15.70 -4.40
N ASN A 98 -1.50 16.84 -4.82
CA ASN A 98 -1.05 18.17 -4.41
C ASN A 98 -1.54 18.57 -3.00
N GLU A 99 -2.51 17.86 -2.43
CA GLU A 99 -2.94 18.06 -1.05
C GLU A 99 -2.86 16.73 -0.28
N PRO A 100 -2.24 16.70 0.92
CA PRO A 100 -2.44 15.57 1.80
C PRO A 100 -3.93 15.49 2.13
N SER A 101 -4.54 14.33 1.92
CA SER A 101 -5.91 14.07 2.35
C SER A 101 -6.05 14.53 3.81
N ARG A 102 -6.81 15.62 4.03
CA ARG A 102 -6.86 16.37 5.30
C ARG A 102 -7.43 15.58 6.47
N GLU A 103 -7.98 14.41 6.19
CA GLU A 103 -8.53 13.52 7.20
C GLU A 103 -7.97 12.12 6.98
N PRO A 104 -7.42 11.46 8.03
CA PRO A 104 -7.25 10.02 7.99
C PRO A 104 -8.65 9.42 7.87
N GLN A 105 -9.13 9.22 6.63
CA GLN A 105 -10.37 8.50 6.40
C GLN A 105 -10.24 7.12 7.05
N PRO A 106 -11.34 6.55 7.59
CA PRO A 106 -11.31 5.25 8.25
C PRO A 106 -10.77 4.21 7.29
N ASN A 107 -9.47 4.03 7.36
CA ASN A 107 -8.75 3.05 6.60
C ASN A 107 -9.23 1.72 7.19
N ALA A 108 -9.84 0.86 6.38
CA ALA A 108 -10.42 -0.42 6.84
C ALA A 108 -9.39 -1.28 7.62
N TYR A 109 -8.12 -0.92 7.50
CA TYR A 109 -6.96 -1.41 8.20
C TYR A 109 -6.88 -1.09 9.72
N ALA A 110 -7.71 -0.20 10.28
CA ALA A 110 -7.78 -0.03 11.75
C ALA A 110 -8.15 -1.32 12.51
N ALA A 111 -8.59 -2.37 11.80
CA ALA A 111 -8.95 -3.68 12.35
C ALA A 111 -7.89 -4.79 12.20
N ALA A 112 -6.89 -4.66 11.32
CA ALA A 112 -5.85 -5.70 11.14
C ALA A 112 -4.67 -5.51 12.12
N LYS A 113 -5.02 -5.16 13.37
CA LYS A 113 -4.16 -4.83 14.53
C LYS A 113 -2.89 -5.70 14.54
N GLY A 114 -1.69 -5.15 14.71
CA GLY A 114 -1.40 -4.26 15.84
C GLY A 114 -1.55 -5.00 17.18
N MET A 115 -1.13 -6.27 17.21
CA MET A 115 -0.86 -7.06 18.42
C MET A 115 0.56 -7.61 18.29
#